data_AF-A0A370AUA6-F1
#
_entry.id   AF-A0A370AUA6-F1
#
_cell.length_a   1.000
_cell.length_b   1.000
_cell.length_c   1.000
_cell.angle_alpha   90.00
_cell.angle_beta   90.00
_cell.angle_gamma   90.00
#
_symmetry.space_group_name_H-M   'P 1'
#
loop_
_entity.id
_entity.type
_entity.pdbx_description
1 polymer ?
#
loop_
_entity_poly.entity_id
_entity_poly.type
_entity_poly.pdbx_seq_one_letter_code
_entity_poly.pdbx_strand_id
1 'polypeptide(L)'
;MINGGSMENKFEKWYSCDIERETLLKFMERSNSKGLIRISLHLTVLIALGYLSFRLIGTYWMYPSFFAYGTVYCFLNHVMHETHHRTPFKSNALNESVHWITAFAHGAEPIFDRWGHAQHHTYTYFPDVDPEVPNPRPIKISVILGQFFGIGIIKPIPIIKHALGIIDSYTENLVPESDWKKMIWSSRLWVLGYAAIIFSSIYFQTFLPLVFTLFARFYGAFIPTMLNHTQHVGLEENVYDHRLCTRNVKVNPILSFFYWNMEYHIEHHIYPGVPFHALSKLNNEVKDQLPRPYKSVWAAYKELIPTIIKQQKESDYHVTPVLPQLKSSKTDENSGEREIRIFEDAEGFWVSSIKAEELKSNGVLPFKYESKEYAVYRIGGNFFASDARCTHAGALLSKGMVIGESIECPAHQGRFNIKSGEATHSPACDRLKIYNTRIIDSIVYICFPGKDN
;
A
#
# COMPACT_ATOMS: atom_id res chain seq x y z
N MET A 1 4.54 16.69 16.07
CA MET A 1 3.50 16.17 16.97
C MET A 1 2.21 16.96 16.74
N ILE A 2 1.12 16.31 16.33
CA ILE A 2 -0.20 16.94 16.24
C ILE A 2 -0.81 16.92 17.65
N ASN A 3 -1.15 18.10 18.15
CA ASN A 3 -1.69 18.35 19.49
C ASN A 3 -2.92 17.48 19.84
N GLY A 4 -2.85 16.78 20.97
CA GLY A 4 -3.82 16.88 22.08
C GLY A 4 -5.28 16.48 21.90
N GLY A 5 -5.73 15.97 20.75
CA GLY A 5 -7.04 15.34 20.59
C GLY A 5 -6.96 13.84 20.89
N SER A 6 -7.90 13.29 21.67
CA SER A 6 -7.94 11.88 22.03
C SER A 6 -7.72 10.97 20.81
N MET A 7 -6.74 10.06 20.90
CA MET A 7 -6.44 9.07 19.85
C MET A 7 -7.62 8.12 19.57
N GLU A 8 -8.65 8.11 20.42
CA GLU A 8 -9.79 7.19 20.37
C GLU A 8 -10.65 7.30 19.10
N ASN A 9 -10.58 8.40 18.34
CA ASN A 9 -11.57 8.67 17.27
C ASN A 9 -11.03 8.77 15.83
N LYS A 10 -9.74 8.47 15.58
CA LYS A 10 -9.18 8.55 14.21
C LYS A 10 -9.42 7.31 13.35
N PHE A 11 -9.66 6.16 13.96
CA PHE A 11 -9.58 4.85 13.26
C PHE A 11 -10.92 4.09 13.14
N GLU A 12 -12.05 4.72 13.49
CA GLU A 12 -13.40 4.19 13.22
C GLU A 12 -13.88 4.42 11.77
N LYS A 13 -13.02 4.97 10.89
CA LYS A 13 -13.48 5.57 9.63
C LYS A 13 -13.14 4.80 8.35
N TRP A 14 -12.32 3.75 8.40
CA TRP A 14 -11.97 2.98 7.20
C TRP A 14 -13.08 2.00 6.85
N TYR A 15 -13.65 2.15 5.66
CA TYR A 15 -14.59 1.16 5.15
C TYR A 15 -13.88 -0.17 4.89
N SER A 16 -14.52 -1.27 5.25
CA SER A 16 -14.07 -2.61 4.88
C SER A 16 -15.25 -3.41 4.36
N CYS A 17 -15.03 -4.19 3.30
CA CYS A 17 -16.06 -5.08 2.78
C CYS A 17 -16.38 -6.21 3.77
N ASP A 18 -17.63 -6.65 3.75
CA ASP A 18 -18.09 -7.90 4.34
C ASP A 18 -17.55 -9.06 3.49
N ILE A 19 -16.52 -9.74 4.01
CA ILE A 19 -15.86 -10.89 3.38
C ILE A 19 -15.44 -11.87 4.47
N GLU A 20 -15.67 -13.16 4.23
CA GLU A 20 -15.25 -14.19 5.16
C GLU A 20 -13.73 -14.17 5.34
N ARG A 21 -13.29 -14.19 6.61
CA ARG A 21 -11.88 -14.13 6.98
C ARG A 21 -11.02 -15.19 6.28
N GLU A 22 -11.49 -16.43 6.20
CA GLU A 22 -10.72 -17.51 5.55
C GLU A 22 -10.55 -17.26 4.05
N THR A 23 -11.56 -16.66 3.41
CA THR A 23 -11.52 -16.28 2.00
C THR A 23 -10.56 -15.13 1.76
N LEU A 24 -10.57 -14.09 2.62
CA LEU A 24 -9.60 -13.01 2.55
C LEU A 24 -8.15 -13.50 2.73
N LEU A 25 -7.90 -14.37 3.71
CA LEU A 25 -6.57 -14.96 3.94
C LEU A 25 -6.07 -15.78 2.74
N LYS A 26 -6.95 -16.52 2.06
CA LYS A 26 -6.62 -17.22 0.80
C LYS A 26 -6.21 -16.24 -0.30
N PHE A 27 -6.84 -15.07 -0.38
CA PHE A 27 -6.48 -14.05 -1.37
C PHE A 27 -5.16 -13.34 -1.03
N MET A 28 -4.79 -13.22 0.25
CA MET A 28 -3.49 -12.66 0.69
C MET A 28 -2.30 -13.62 0.48
N GLU A 29 -2.52 -14.85 -0.01
CA GLU A 29 -1.42 -15.80 -0.21
C GLU A 29 -0.47 -15.33 -1.32
N ARG A 30 0.80 -15.09 -0.95
CA ARG A 30 1.88 -14.66 -1.84
C ARG A 30 2.41 -15.83 -2.68
N SER A 31 3.08 -15.59 -3.82
CA SER A 31 3.56 -16.69 -4.67
C SER A 31 4.84 -16.35 -5.43
N ASN A 32 5.96 -16.98 -5.06
CA ASN A 32 7.25 -16.81 -5.76
C ASN A 32 7.12 -17.09 -7.25
N SER A 33 6.45 -18.17 -7.64
CA SER A 33 6.32 -18.56 -9.05
C SER A 33 5.50 -17.53 -9.84
N LYS A 34 4.35 -17.09 -9.35
CA LYS A 34 3.53 -16.08 -10.04
C LYS A 34 4.26 -14.75 -10.16
N GLY A 35 4.91 -14.29 -9.08
CA GLY A 35 5.72 -13.07 -9.10
C GLY A 35 6.87 -13.17 -10.10
N LEU A 36 7.63 -14.27 -10.09
CA LEU A 36 8.77 -14.49 -10.98
C LEU A 36 8.34 -14.57 -12.45
N ILE A 37 7.25 -15.26 -12.75
CA ILE A 37 6.72 -15.33 -14.12
C ILE A 37 6.34 -13.93 -14.59
N ARG A 38 5.62 -13.15 -13.75
CA ARG A 38 5.17 -11.79 -14.11
C ARG A 38 6.34 -10.87 -14.42
N ILE A 39 7.31 -10.77 -13.51
CA ILE A 39 8.47 -9.89 -13.70
C ILE A 39 9.37 -10.38 -14.85
N SER A 40 9.57 -11.69 -15.01
CA SER A 40 10.40 -12.22 -16.10
C SER A 40 9.81 -11.92 -17.47
N LEU A 41 8.48 -12.07 -17.62
CA LEU A 41 7.79 -11.69 -18.85
C LEU A 41 7.88 -10.19 -19.11
N HIS A 42 7.70 -9.35 -18.08
CA HIS A 42 7.87 -7.89 -18.20
C HIS A 42 9.28 -7.54 -18.70
N LEU A 43 10.31 -8.07 -18.04
CA LEU A 43 11.70 -7.83 -18.41
C LEU A 43 12.05 -8.39 -19.79
N THR A 44 11.48 -9.52 -20.18
CA THR A 44 11.68 -10.10 -21.52
C THR A 44 11.16 -9.17 -22.60
N VAL A 45 9.95 -8.63 -22.43
CA VAL A 45 9.39 -7.64 -23.37
C VAL A 45 10.21 -6.36 -23.36
N LEU A 46 10.63 -5.88 -22.19
CA LEU A 46 11.46 -4.68 -22.07
C LEU A 46 12.80 -4.84 -22.81
N ILE A 47 13.50 -5.96 -22.62
CA ILE A 47 14.78 -6.25 -23.28
C ILE A 47 14.57 -6.42 -24.79
N ALA A 48 13.53 -7.15 -25.21
CA ALA A 48 13.23 -7.34 -26.63
C ALA A 48 12.93 -6.01 -27.33
N LEU A 49 12.12 -5.14 -26.72
CA LEU A 49 11.84 -3.79 -27.25
C LEU A 49 13.07 -2.89 -27.20
N GLY A 50 13.91 -3.02 -26.17
CA GLY A 50 15.16 -2.26 -26.07
C GLY A 50 16.13 -2.62 -27.20
N TYR A 51 16.31 -3.92 -27.43
CA TYR A 51 17.09 -4.44 -28.56
C TYR A 51 16.50 -4.01 -29.90
N LEU A 52 15.19 -4.14 -30.09
CA LEU A 52 14.52 -3.68 -31.31
C LEU A 52 14.73 -2.18 -31.55
N SER A 53 14.54 -1.36 -30.52
CA SER A 53 14.75 0.10 -30.60
C SER A 53 16.18 0.43 -30.99
N PHE A 54 17.16 -0.26 -30.39
CA PHE A 54 18.58 -0.12 -30.74
C PHE A 54 18.85 -0.47 -32.21
N ARG A 55 18.29 -1.59 -32.70
CA ARG A 55 18.48 -2.05 -34.09
C ARG A 55 17.82 -1.12 -35.13
N LEU A 56 16.83 -0.33 -34.72
CA LEU A 56 16.07 0.55 -35.61
C LEU A 56 16.56 2.01 -35.58
N ILE A 57 17.59 2.35 -34.79
CA ILE A 57 18.19 3.70 -34.77
C ILE A 57 18.56 4.13 -36.20
N GLY A 58 18.12 5.32 -36.59
CA GLY A 58 18.33 5.86 -37.94
C GLY A 58 17.21 5.53 -38.94
N THR A 59 16.19 4.77 -38.54
CA THR A 59 15.00 4.49 -39.35
C THR A 59 13.75 5.15 -38.77
N TYR A 60 12.70 5.35 -39.58
CA TYR A 60 11.42 5.87 -39.09
C TYR A 60 10.75 4.97 -38.02
N TRP A 61 11.08 3.68 -38.01
CA TRP A 61 10.56 2.73 -37.01
C TRP A 61 11.18 2.91 -35.62
N MET A 62 12.21 3.77 -35.46
CA MET A 62 12.76 4.07 -34.14
C MET A 62 11.72 4.74 -33.24
N TYR A 63 10.91 5.68 -33.74
CA TYR A 63 9.97 6.43 -32.90
C TYR A 63 8.91 5.53 -32.22
N PRO A 64 8.17 4.67 -32.96
CA PRO A 64 7.22 3.77 -32.31
C PRO A 64 7.89 2.69 -31.46
N SER A 65 9.10 2.22 -31.81
CA SER A 65 9.81 1.23 -30.98
C SER A 65 10.31 1.82 -29.66
N PHE A 66 10.91 3.01 -29.68
CA PHE A 66 11.27 3.73 -28.45
C PHE A 66 10.04 4.07 -27.61
N PHE A 67 8.94 4.55 -28.20
CA PHE A 67 7.70 4.78 -27.45
C PHE A 67 7.21 3.52 -26.74
N ALA A 68 7.21 2.36 -27.43
CA ALA A 68 6.84 1.08 -26.83
C ALA A 68 7.82 0.66 -25.71
N TYR A 69 9.13 0.78 -25.94
CA TYR A 69 10.16 0.49 -24.94
C TYR A 69 9.98 1.37 -23.69
N GLY A 70 9.88 2.68 -23.87
CA GLY A 70 9.72 3.65 -22.78
C GLY A 70 8.44 3.41 -22.00
N THR A 71 7.34 3.07 -22.69
CA THR A 71 6.07 2.71 -22.05
C THR A 71 6.27 1.51 -21.11
N VAL A 72 6.84 0.42 -21.60
CA VAL A 72 7.09 -0.80 -20.79
C VAL A 72 8.10 -0.52 -19.66
N TYR A 73 9.09 0.35 -19.90
CA TYR A 73 10.02 0.81 -18.87
C TYR A 73 9.28 1.56 -17.75
N CYS A 74 8.39 2.49 -18.10
CA CYS A 74 7.62 3.27 -17.13
C CYS A 74 6.64 2.43 -16.30
N PHE A 75 6.18 1.30 -16.85
CA PHE A 75 5.38 0.34 -16.11
C PHE A 75 6.14 -0.36 -14.97
N LEU A 76 7.48 -0.24 -14.90
CA LEU A 76 8.24 -0.71 -13.74
C LEU A 76 7.83 -0.02 -12.43
N ASN A 77 7.21 1.17 -12.47
CA ASN A 77 6.65 1.77 -11.25
C ASN A 77 5.55 0.89 -10.63
N HIS A 78 4.75 0.17 -11.42
CA HIS A 78 3.69 -0.69 -10.89
C HIS A 78 4.26 -1.96 -10.26
N VAL A 79 5.39 -2.45 -10.77
CA VAL A 79 6.18 -3.49 -10.10
C VAL A 79 6.69 -2.98 -8.75
N MET A 80 7.26 -1.76 -8.73
CA MET A 80 7.78 -1.11 -7.53
C MET A 80 6.67 -0.94 -6.48
N HIS A 81 5.51 -0.45 -6.90
CA HIS A 81 4.32 -0.26 -6.07
C HIS A 81 3.87 -1.56 -5.40
N GLU A 82 3.69 -2.65 -6.17
CA GLU A 82 3.35 -3.95 -5.59
C GLU A 82 4.43 -4.45 -4.59
N THR A 83 5.70 -4.18 -4.90
CA THR A 83 6.80 -4.59 -4.02
C THR A 83 7.04 -3.65 -2.83
N HIS A 84 6.42 -2.46 -2.77
CA HIS A 84 6.31 -1.68 -1.53
C HIS A 84 5.62 -2.50 -0.45
N HIS A 85 4.56 -3.21 -0.84
CA HIS A 85 3.77 -4.09 0.02
C HIS A 85 4.37 -5.48 0.20
N ARG A 86 5.43 -5.84 -0.54
CA ARG A 86 6.05 -7.17 -0.47
C ARG A 86 5.05 -8.32 -0.68
N THR A 87 4.00 -8.08 -1.45
CA THR A 87 2.95 -9.05 -1.75
C THR A 87 3.30 -10.01 -2.91
N PRO A 88 4.10 -9.64 -3.94
CA PRO A 88 4.29 -10.53 -5.07
C PRO A 88 4.97 -11.86 -4.73
N PHE A 89 5.93 -11.84 -3.80
CA PHE A 89 6.76 -13.01 -3.48
C PHE A 89 6.52 -13.52 -2.05
N LYS A 90 6.61 -14.84 -1.85
CA LYS A 90 6.72 -15.44 -0.50
C LYS A 90 8.08 -15.10 0.14
N SER A 91 9.13 -14.97 -0.68
CA SER A 91 10.47 -14.60 -0.21
C SER A 91 10.61 -13.09 -0.03
N ASN A 92 10.98 -12.67 1.18
CA ASN A 92 11.30 -11.27 1.46
C ASN A 92 12.50 -10.79 0.64
N ALA A 93 13.53 -11.63 0.45
CA ALA A 93 14.70 -11.27 -0.36
C ALA A 93 14.32 -10.99 -1.82
N LEU A 94 13.37 -11.73 -2.39
CA LEU A 94 12.88 -11.48 -3.75
C LEU A 94 12.09 -10.17 -3.83
N ASN A 95 11.19 -9.92 -2.86
CA ASN A 95 10.45 -8.66 -2.80
C ASN A 95 11.41 -7.47 -2.74
N GLU A 96 12.39 -7.49 -1.82
CA GLU A 96 13.36 -6.40 -1.70
C GLU A 96 14.23 -6.27 -2.96
N SER A 97 14.73 -7.37 -3.53
CA SER A 97 15.60 -7.28 -4.73
C SER A 97 14.85 -6.65 -5.91
N VAL A 98 13.62 -7.10 -6.18
CA VAL A 98 12.82 -6.54 -7.28
C VAL A 98 12.41 -5.09 -6.98
N HIS A 99 12.06 -4.80 -5.73
CA HIS A 99 11.74 -3.44 -5.29
C HIS A 99 12.89 -2.46 -5.56
N TRP A 100 14.11 -2.78 -5.10
CA TRP A 100 15.26 -1.88 -5.25
C TRP A 100 15.61 -1.63 -6.73
N ILE A 101 15.56 -2.67 -7.56
CA ILE A 101 15.84 -2.55 -9.00
C ILE A 101 14.78 -1.67 -9.68
N THR A 102 13.50 -1.91 -9.40
CA THR A 102 12.40 -1.18 -10.03
C THR A 102 12.27 0.26 -9.51
N ALA A 103 12.58 0.50 -8.23
CA ALA A 103 12.68 1.83 -7.64
C ALA A 103 13.80 2.67 -8.27
N PHE A 104 14.98 2.08 -8.46
CA PHE A 104 16.08 2.75 -9.14
C PHE A 104 15.72 3.14 -10.58
N ALA A 105 15.08 2.22 -11.32
CA ALA A 105 14.60 2.47 -12.67
C ALA A 105 13.49 3.54 -12.71
N HIS A 106 12.59 3.56 -11.72
CA HIS A 106 11.53 4.55 -11.63
C HIS A 106 12.04 5.95 -11.31
N GLY A 107 13.12 6.05 -10.51
CA GLY A 107 13.60 7.32 -9.98
C GLY A 107 13.16 7.61 -8.54
N ALA A 108 12.74 6.59 -7.81
CA ALA A 108 12.30 6.67 -6.42
C ALA A 108 13.36 6.07 -5.50
N GLU A 109 13.60 6.73 -4.35
CA GLU A 109 14.44 6.16 -3.30
C GLU A 109 13.60 5.16 -2.48
N PRO A 110 14.02 3.89 -2.37
CA PRO A 110 13.15 2.78 -1.97
C PRO A 110 12.65 2.87 -0.52
N ILE A 111 13.37 3.55 0.37
CA ILE A 111 12.99 3.64 1.78
C ILE A 111 11.98 4.78 1.96
N PHE A 112 12.33 5.97 1.52
CA PHE A 112 11.51 7.17 1.55
C PHE A 112 10.21 6.97 0.78
N ASP A 113 10.28 6.43 -0.44
CA ASP A 113 9.09 6.23 -1.28
C ASP A 113 8.16 5.16 -0.69
N ARG A 114 8.70 4.08 -0.09
CA ARG A 114 7.89 3.07 0.61
C ARG A 114 7.17 3.64 1.84
N TRP A 115 7.83 4.49 2.63
CA TRP A 115 7.19 5.21 3.75
C TRP A 115 6.14 6.20 3.23
N GLY A 116 6.47 6.88 2.13
CA GLY A 116 5.54 7.71 1.36
C GLY A 116 4.27 6.96 1.00
N HIS A 117 4.45 5.78 0.44
CA HIS A 117 3.38 4.93 -0.04
C HIS A 117 2.52 4.35 1.10
N ALA A 118 3.14 3.96 2.23
CA ALA A 118 2.40 3.56 3.42
C ALA A 118 1.55 4.72 3.99
N GLN A 119 2.09 5.95 3.95
CA GLN A 119 1.35 7.14 4.34
C GLN A 119 0.18 7.43 3.38
N HIS A 120 0.39 7.26 2.07
CA HIS A 120 -0.67 7.37 1.07
C HIS A 120 -1.82 6.39 1.33
N HIS A 121 -1.54 5.12 1.63
CA HIS A 121 -2.58 4.16 1.99
C HIS A 121 -3.30 4.50 3.30
N THR A 122 -2.60 5.14 4.23
CA THR A 122 -3.19 5.56 5.51
C THR A 122 -4.14 6.76 5.34
N TYR A 123 -3.73 7.73 4.53
CA TYR A 123 -4.39 9.03 4.37
C TYR A 123 -4.65 9.31 2.90
N THR A 124 -5.24 8.35 2.19
CA THR A 124 -5.42 8.42 0.74
C THR A 124 -6.17 9.67 0.35
N TYR A 125 -5.51 10.53 -0.44
CA TYR A 125 -6.07 11.78 -0.95
C TYR A 125 -6.39 12.81 0.16
N PHE A 126 -5.54 12.88 1.19
CA PHE A 126 -5.49 13.97 2.19
C PHE A 126 -4.32 14.92 1.86
N PRO A 127 -4.54 16.06 1.17
CA PRO A 127 -3.48 16.88 0.59
C PRO A 127 -2.38 17.35 1.54
N ASP A 128 -2.69 17.51 2.83
CA ASP A 128 -1.74 18.01 3.83
C ASP A 128 -0.72 16.96 4.28
N VAL A 129 -1.03 15.68 4.12
CA VAL A 129 -0.24 14.58 4.70
C VAL A 129 0.07 13.45 3.71
N ASP A 130 -0.65 13.35 2.60
CA ASP A 130 -0.46 12.34 1.58
C ASP A 130 0.63 12.78 0.57
N PRO A 131 1.78 12.08 0.55
CA PRO A 131 2.94 12.42 -0.28
C PRO A 131 2.72 12.13 -1.77
N GLU A 132 1.71 11.32 -2.08
CA GLU A 132 1.39 10.83 -3.42
C GLU A 132 0.22 11.58 -4.07
N VAL A 133 -0.31 12.63 -3.45
CA VAL A 133 -1.34 13.48 -4.09
C VAL A 133 -0.76 14.10 -5.35
N PRO A 134 -1.17 13.64 -6.55
CA PRO A 134 -0.47 13.96 -7.77
C PRO A 134 -0.73 15.39 -8.23
N ASN A 135 -1.86 15.96 -7.78
CA ASN A 135 -2.40 17.25 -8.21
C ASN A 135 -3.20 17.89 -7.07
N PRO A 136 -2.55 18.53 -6.08
CA PRO A 136 -3.25 19.25 -5.03
C PRO A 136 -4.07 20.41 -5.64
N ARG A 137 -5.17 20.75 -4.97
CA ARG A 137 -6.10 21.78 -5.46
C ARG A 137 -5.64 23.19 -5.04
N PRO A 138 -5.90 24.23 -5.85
CA PRO A 138 -6.55 24.19 -7.16
C PRO A 138 -5.67 23.52 -8.23
N ILE A 139 -6.29 22.73 -9.11
CA ILE A 139 -5.56 21.94 -10.09
C ILE A 139 -4.90 22.84 -11.15
N LYS A 140 -3.63 22.55 -11.44
CA LYS A 140 -2.87 23.18 -12.52
C LYS A 140 -2.80 22.25 -13.73
N ILE A 141 -3.57 22.53 -14.79
CA ILE A 141 -3.56 21.74 -16.03
C ILE A 141 -2.15 21.62 -16.62
N SER A 142 -1.32 22.67 -16.53
CA SER A 142 0.08 22.62 -17.01
C SER A 142 0.92 21.55 -16.29
N VAL A 143 0.67 21.30 -15.00
CA VAL A 143 1.33 20.23 -14.23
C VAL A 143 0.85 18.87 -14.73
N ILE A 144 -0.47 18.68 -14.88
CA ILE A 144 -1.07 17.45 -15.42
C ILE A 144 -0.52 17.13 -16.81
N LEU A 145 -0.48 18.10 -17.72
CA LEU A 145 0.04 17.92 -19.07
C LEU A 145 1.53 17.58 -19.06
N GLY A 146 2.33 18.22 -18.19
CA GLY A 146 3.74 17.90 -18.03
C GLY A 146 3.97 16.45 -17.58
N GLN A 147 3.11 15.91 -16.71
CA GLN A 147 3.23 14.54 -16.21
C GLN A 147 3.13 13.50 -17.33
N PHE A 148 2.35 13.72 -18.40
CA PHE A 148 2.30 12.83 -19.58
C PHE A 148 3.64 12.71 -20.32
N PHE A 149 4.53 13.68 -20.12
CA PHE A 149 5.91 13.69 -20.65
C PHE A 149 6.94 13.44 -19.55
N GLY A 150 6.54 12.86 -18.42
CA GLY A 150 7.45 12.54 -17.32
C GLY A 150 7.88 13.74 -16.47
N ILE A 151 7.39 14.95 -16.71
CA ILE A 151 7.77 16.15 -15.95
C ILE A 151 7.08 16.11 -14.58
N GLY A 152 7.84 16.35 -13.51
CA GLY A 152 7.33 16.42 -12.14
C GLY A 152 7.04 15.08 -11.46
N ILE A 153 7.24 13.95 -12.15
CA ILE A 153 7.04 12.60 -11.57
C ILE A 153 8.28 12.12 -10.80
N ILE A 154 9.50 12.34 -11.29
CA ILE A 154 10.70 12.11 -10.48
C ILE A 154 10.92 13.32 -9.57
N LYS A 155 11.19 13.04 -8.30
CA LYS A 155 11.54 14.03 -7.28
C LYS A 155 13.03 13.86 -6.92
N PRO A 156 13.98 14.40 -7.71
CA PRO A 156 15.41 14.18 -7.47
C PRO A 156 15.93 14.96 -6.26
N ILE A 157 15.24 16.04 -5.87
CA ILE A 157 15.66 16.93 -4.78
C ILE A 157 15.72 16.19 -3.43
N PRO A 158 14.67 15.46 -2.99
CA PRO A 158 14.76 14.60 -1.80
C PRO A 158 15.97 13.67 -1.83
N ILE A 159 16.18 12.93 -2.92
CA ILE A 159 17.30 12.00 -3.07
C ILE A 159 18.64 12.70 -2.86
N ILE A 160 18.84 13.87 -3.47
CA ILE A 160 20.08 14.65 -3.32
C ILE A 160 20.25 15.15 -1.88
N LYS A 161 19.19 15.71 -1.27
CA LYS A 161 19.22 16.17 0.13
C LYS A 161 19.60 15.03 1.07
N HIS A 162 18.93 13.90 0.96
CA HIS A 162 19.17 12.72 1.78
C HIS A 162 20.58 12.15 1.55
N ALA A 163 21.08 12.13 0.31
CA ALA A 163 22.45 11.71 0.02
C ALA A 163 23.51 12.58 0.72
N LEU A 164 23.24 13.89 0.85
CA LEU A 164 24.04 14.86 1.59
C LEU A 164 23.84 14.77 3.12
N GLY A 165 22.92 13.93 3.61
CA GLY A 165 22.58 13.81 5.03
C GLY A 165 21.63 14.89 5.55
N ILE A 166 20.98 15.63 4.66
CA ILE A 166 20.00 16.66 5.02
C ILE A 166 18.64 16.00 5.17
N ILE A 167 18.09 16.03 6.38
CA ILE A 167 16.75 15.55 6.71
C ILE A 167 15.91 16.80 6.99
N ASP A 168 14.93 17.09 6.12
CA ASP A 168 14.01 18.21 6.32
C ASP A 168 12.77 17.79 7.11
N SER A 169 12.02 18.76 7.62
CA SER A 169 10.84 18.52 8.47
C SER A 169 9.79 17.64 7.79
N TYR A 170 9.67 17.70 6.46
CA TYR A 170 8.80 16.80 5.72
C TYR A 170 9.26 15.34 5.85
N THR A 171 10.56 15.09 5.65
CA THR A 171 11.15 13.76 5.79
C THR A 171 11.05 13.25 7.22
N GLU A 172 11.29 14.10 8.23
CA GLU A 172 11.16 13.74 9.65
C GLU A 172 9.75 13.26 10.03
N ASN A 173 8.72 13.87 9.44
CA ASN A 173 7.34 13.48 9.68
C ASN A 173 6.92 12.20 8.93
N LEU A 174 7.66 11.81 7.89
CA LEU A 174 7.32 10.68 7.03
C LEU A 174 8.13 9.41 7.34
N VAL A 175 9.44 9.55 7.57
CA VAL A 175 10.37 8.43 7.76
C VAL A 175 10.81 8.39 9.22
N PRO A 176 10.64 7.26 9.94
CA PRO A 176 11.07 7.15 11.33
C PRO A 176 12.60 7.22 11.45
N GLU A 177 13.05 7.75 12.58
CA GLU A 177 14.48 7.98 12.87
C GLU A 177 15.34 6.71 12.71
N SER A 178 14.78 5.55 13.07
CA SER A 178 15.45 4.25 12.96
C SER A 178 15.86 3.87 11.53
N ASP A 179 15.21 4.45 10.51
CA ASP A 179 15.50 4.19 9.09
C ASP A 179 16.31 5.31 8.40
N TRP A 180 16.55 6.44 9.06
CA TRP A 180 17.28 7.58 8.46
C TRP A 180 18.65 7.21 7.93
N LYS A 181 19.44 6.45 8.70
CA LYS A 181 20.78 6.02 8.27
C LYS A 181 20.71 5.15 7.01
N LYS A 182 19.71 4.28 6.90
CA LYS A 182 19.51 3.41 5.73
C LYS A 182 19.11 4.25 4.51
N MET A 183 18.16 5.17 4.68
CA MET A 183 17.69 6.10 3.64
C MET A 183 18.83 6.97 3.09
N ILE A 184 19.69 7.52 3.97
CA ILE A 184 20.87 8.32 3.55
C ILE A 184 21.82 7.49 2.69
N TRP A 185 22.18 6.28 3.13
CA TRP A 185 23.07 5.41 2.36
C TRP A 185 22.46 4.94 1.04
N SER A 186 21.18 4.60 1.05
CA SER A 186 20.40 4.29 -0.16
C SER A 186 20.45 5.47 -1.14
N SER A 187 20.15 6.68 -0.69
CA SER A 187 20.22 7.89 -1.51
C SER A 187 21.60 8.14 -2.13
N ARG A 188 22.68 7.87 -1.39
CA ARG A 188 24.06 7.95 -1.91
C ARG A 188 24.31 6.93 -3.02
N LEU A 189 23.80 5.70 -2.88
CA LEU A 189 23.88 4.69 -3.93
C LEU A 189 23.07 5.10 -5.17
N TRP A 190 21.94 5.78 -5.02
CA TRP A 190 21.16 6.32 -6.14
C TRP A 190 21.94 7.38 -6.91
N VAL A 191 22.51 8.36 -6.19
CA VAL A 191 23.35 9.39 -6.80
C VAL A 191 24.55 8.78 -7.52
N LEU A 192 25.21 7.79 -6.92
CA LEU A 192 26.31 7.07 -7.54
C LEU A 192 25.88 6.30 -8.81
N GLY A 193 24.73 5.61 -8.75
CA GLY A 193 24.18 4.89 -9.91
C GLY A 193 23.84 5.82 -11.07
N TYR A 194 23.23 6.98 -10.81
CA TYR A 194 22.96 7.97 -11.84
C TYR A 194 24.23 8.62 -12.38
N ALA A 195 25.21 8.91 -11.51
CA ALA A 195 26.53 9.36 -11.94
C ALA A 195 27.22 8.33 -12.84
N ALA A 196 27.10 7.03 -12.55
CA ALA A 196 27.66 5.96 -13.37
C ALA A 196 26.98 5.90 -14.76
N ILE A 197 25.66 6.08 -14.85
CA ILE A 197 24.94 6.14 -16.14
C ILE A 197 25.42 7.34 -16.97
N ILE A 198 25.51 8.52 -16.35
CA ILE A 198 26.00 9.74 -17.01
C ILE A 198 27.45 9.55 -17.48
N PHE A 199 28.32 9.04 -16.60
CA PHE A 199 29.71 8.77 -16.92
C PHE A 199 29.83 7.76 -18.06
N SER A 200 29.01 6.70 -18.08
CA SER A 200 29.03 5.72 -19.17
C SER A 200 28.69 6.37 -20.51
N SER A 201 27.76 7.34 -20.53
CA SER A 201 27.41 8.08 -21.75
C SER A 201 28.56 8.95 -22.24
N ILE A 202 29.30 9.58 -21.32
CA ILE A 202 30.50 10.37 -21.65
C ILE A 202 31.62 9.45 -22.15
N TYR A 203 31.88 8.35 -21.43
CA TYR A 203 32.95 7.40 -21.73
C TYR A 203 32.78 6.75 -23.11
N PHE A 204 31.56 6.28 -23.41
CA PHE A 204 31.23 5.69 -24.71
C PHE A 204 30.88 6.73 -25.78
N GLN A 205 30.94 8.03 -25.47
CA GLN A 205 30.62 9.14 -26.37
C GLN A 205 29.25 8.99 -27.04
N THR A 206 28.25 8.54 -26.29
CA THR A 206 26.90 8.28 -26.80
C THR A 206 25.85 8.55 -25.74
N PHE A 207 24.68 9.04 -26.14
CA PHE A 207 23.55 9.27 -25.24
C PHE A 207 22.76 8.00 -24.92
N LEU A 208 23.07 6.86 -25.55
CA LEU A 208 22.24 5.66 -25.42
C LEU A 208 22.02 5.18 -23.98
N PRO A 209 23.02 5.15 -23.07
CA PRO A 209 22.76 4.78 -21.69
C PRO A 209 21.71 5.68 -21.02
N LEU A 210 21.77 7.00 -21.25
CA LEU A 210 20.75 7.94 -20.76
C LEU A 210 19.38 7.70 -21.42
N VAL A 211 19.33 7.54 -22.74
CA VAL A 211 18.10 7.32 -23.52
C VAL A 211 17.36 6.06 -23.08
N PHE A 212 18.08 4.97 -22.83
CA PHE A 212 17.49 3.70 -22.38
C PHE A 212 17.25 3.63 -20.86
N THR A 213 17.65 4.63 -20.09
CA THR A 213 17.43 4.62 -18.62
C THR A 213 16.72 5.89 -18.18
N LEU A 214 17.46 6.91 -17.75
CA LEU A 214 16.93 8.13 -17.16
C LEU A 214 15.94 8.87 -18.06
N PHE A 215 16.14 8.81 -19.38
CA PHE A 215 15.27 9.50 -20.33
C PHE A 215 14.13 8.63 -20.86
N ALA A 216 14.12 7.33 -20.58
CA ALA A 216 13.04 6.42 -20.98
C ALA A 216 11.66 6.92 -20.55
N ARG A 217 11.63 7.62 -19.42
CA ARG A 217 10.41 8.16 -18.85
C ARG A 217 9.85 9.38 -19.59
N PHE A 218 10.68 10.21 -20.20
CA PHE A 218 10.20 11.41 -20.90
C PHE A 218 9.44 11.07 -22.18
N TYR A 219 9.79 9.96 -22.85
CA TYR A 219 9.07 9.47 -24.03
C TYR A 219 8.11 8.30 -23.74
N GLY A 220 8.15 7.73 -22.54
CA GLY A 220 7.37 6.56 -22.15
C GLY A 220 6.22 6.81 -21.16
N ALA A 221 6.19 7.97 -20.49
CA ALA A 221 5.25 8.21 -19.39
C ALA A 221 3.78 8.25 -19.79
N PHE A 222 3.46 8.52 -21.06
CA PHE A 222 2.11 8.82 -21.50
C PHE A 222 1.05 7.80 -21.03
N ILE A 223 1.26 6.51 -21.31
CA ILE A 223 0.26 5.47 -20.99
C ILE A 223 0.18 5.20 -19.46
N PRO A 224 1.29 4.99 -18.73
CA PRO A 224 1.20 4.81 -17.27
C PRO A 224 0.62 6.02 -16.55
N THR A 225 1.02 7.25 -16.91
CA THR A 225 0.43 8.47 -16.35
C THR A 225 -1.06 8.57 -16.66
N MET A 226 -1.46 8.21 -17.89
CA MET A 226 -2.87 8.17 -18.27
C MET A 226 -3.67 7.29 -17.30
N LEU A 227 -3.15 6.11 -16.93
CA LEU A 227 -3.79 5.20 -15.99
C LEU A 227 -3.75 5.73 -14.55
N ASN A 228 -2.61 6.26 -14.09
CA ASN A 228 -2.45 6.78 -12.72
C ASN A 228 -3.42 7.94 -12.43
N HIS A 229 -3.63 8.85 -13.39
CA HIS A 229 -4.62 9.92 -13.21
C HIS A 229 -6.04 9.39 -13.00
N THR A 230 -6.35 8.20 -13.53
CA THR A 230 -7.66 7.59 -13.30
C THR A 230 -7.80 6.92 -11.94
N GLN A 231 -6.83 7.00 -11.02
CA GLN A 231 -6.91 6.35 -9.71
C GLN A 231 -7.63 7.20 -8.66
N HIS A 232 -7.29 8.49 -8.57
CA HIS A 232 -7.76 9.40 -7.50
C HIS A 232 -8.18 10.79 -8.01
N VAL A 233 -7.63 11.26 -9.14
CA VAL A 233 -7.82 12.65 -9.57
C VAL A 233 -9.31 12.93 -9.78
N GLY A 234 -9.79 14.03 -9.20
CA GLY A 234 -11.18 14.49 -9.34
C GLY A 234 -12.16 13.91 -8.32
N LEU A 235 -11.74 12.99 -7.46
CA LEU A 235 -12.57 12.37 -6.42
C LEU A 235 -12.60 13.18 -5.12
N GLU A 236 -13.18 12.66 -4.04
CA GLU A 236 -13.33 13.38 -2.77
C GLU A 236 -12.04 13.37 -1.94
N GLU A 237 -11.60 14.53 -1.45
CA GLU A 237 -10.42 14.66 -0.57
C GLU A 237 -10.82 14.55 0.92
N ASN A 238 -9.88 14.16 1.78
CA ASN A 238 -10.06 14.09 3.24
C ASN A 238 -11.15 13.10 3.72
N VAL A 239 -11.39 12.03 2.95
CA VAL A 239 -12.30 10.95 3.32
C VAL A 239 -11.54 9.63 3.50
N TYR A 240 -11.94 8.89 4.54
CA TYR A 240 -11.34 7.60 4.88
C TYR A 240 -12.00 6.40 4.20
N ASP A 241 -13.15 6.60 3.56
CA ASP A 241 -13.79 5.57 2.74
C ASP A 241 -13.14 5.58 1.35
N HIS A 242 -12.25 4.63 1.09
CA HIS A 242 -11.55 4.50 -0.19
C HIS A 242 -12.49 4.39 -1.39
N ARG A 243 -13.76 4.00 -1.20
CA ARG A 243 -14.75 3.98 -2.30
C ARG A 243 -15.12 5.38 -2.81
N LEU A 244 -14.84 6.43 -2.04
CA LEU A 244 -15.13 7.82 -2.38
C LEU A 244 -13.92 8.56 -2.95
N CYS A 245 -12.70 8.15 -2.59
CA CYS A 245 -11.45 8.77 -3.04
C CYS A 245 -10.64 7.90 -4.03
N THR A 246 -11.10 6.70 -4.36
CA THR A 246 -10.44 5.75 -5.27
C THR A 246 -11.43 5.18 -6.30
N ARG A 247 -10.94 4.75 -7.46
CA ARG A 247 -11.78 4.26 -8.57
C ARG A 247 -11.17 3.09 -9.33
N ASN A 248 -12.05 2.21 -9.80
CA ASN A 248 -11.69 1.08 -10.68
C ASN A 248 -11.99 1.41 -12.14
N VAL A 249 -11.06 1.08 -13.03
CA VAL A 249 -11.17 1.37 -14.47
C VAL A 249 -10.77 0.16 -15.29
N LYS A 250 -11.71 -0.40 -16.05
CA LYS A 250 -11.40 -1.57 -16.89
C LYS A 250 -10.39 -1.22 -17.98
N VAL A 251 -9.41 -2.09 -18.15
CA VAL A 251 -8.37 -2.02 -19.20
C VAL A 251 -8.31 -3.31 -20.00
N ASN A 252 -7.63 -3.29 -21.15
CA ASN A 252 -7.43 -4.50 -21.95
C ASN A 252 -6.36 -5.43 -21.30
N PRO A 253 -6.28 -6.72 -21.69
CA PRO A 253 -5.37 -7.68 -21.06
C PRO A 253 -3.88 -7.31 -21.10
N ILE A 254 -3.42 -6.60 -22.14
CA ILE A 254 -2.02 -6.17 -22.26
C ILE A 254 -1.73 -5.09 -21.22
N LEU A 255 -2.61 -4.09 -21.11
CA LEU A 255 -2.46 -3.06 -20.08
C LEU A 255 -2.62 -3.65 -18.68
N SER A 256 -3.61 -4.51 -18.44
CA SER A 256 -3.78 -5.21 -17.15
C SER A 256 -2.50 -5.97 -16.75
N PHE A 257 -1.82 -6.59 -17.72
CA PHE A 257 -0.55 -7.28 -17.48
C PHE A 257 0.55 -6.33 -16.97
N PHE A 258 0.80 -5.22 -17.66
CA PHE A 258 1.88 -4.27 -17.31
C PHE A 258 1.50 -3.34 -16.15
N TYR A 259 0.22 -3.13 -15.93
CA TYR A 259 -0.34 -2.37 -14.83
C TYR A 259 -0.45 -3.21 -13.55
N TRP A 260 0.02 -4.48 -13.57
CA TRP A 260 0.02 -5.37 -12.41
C TRP A 260 -1.36 -5.47 -11.75
N ASN A 261 -2.41 -5.58 -12.56
CA ASN A 261 -3.78 -5.68 -12.07
C ASN A 261 -4.26 -4.46 -11.23
N MET A 262 -3.56 -3.32 -11.27
CA MET A 262 -3.93 -2.08 -10.56
C MET A 262 -5.21 -1.41 -11.10
N GLU A 263 -5.92 -2.03 -12.06
CA GLU A 263 -7.30 -1.64 -12.39
C GLU A 263 -8.31 -1.90 -11.26
N TYR A 264 -7.94 -2.75 -10.29
CA TYR A 264 -8.69 -3.07 -9.06
C TYR A 264 -8.15 -2.23 -7.88
N HIS A 265 -8.07 -0.91 -8.10
CA HIS A 265 -7.39 0.01 -7.19
C HIS A 265 -8.14 0.24 -5.87
N ILE A 266 -9.48 0.18 -5.89
CA ILE A 266 -10.27 0.26 -4.66
C ILE A 266 -9.96 -0.93 -3.76
N GLU A 267 -9.93 -2.14 -4.32
CA GLU A 267 -9.59 -3.36 -3.59
C GLU A 267 -8.18 -3.32 -3.04
N HIS A 268 -7.24 -2.84 -3.85
CA HIS A 268 -5.86 -2.60 -3.44
C HIS A 268 -5.78 -1.66 -2.23
N HIS A 269 -6.56 -0.58 -2.23
CA HIS A 269 -6.57 0.37 -1.12
C HIS A 269 -7.24 -0.16 0.16
N ILE A 270 -8.33 -0.91 0.01
CA ILE A 270 -9.01 -1.53 1.17
C ILE A 270 -8.18 -2.70 1.73
N TYR A 271 -7.51 -3.47 0.87
CA TYR A 271 -6.74 -4.66 1.22
C TYR A 271 -5.38 -4.73 0.49
N PRO A 272 -4.43 -3.83 0.80
CA PRO A 272 -3.12 -3.77 0.14
C PRO A 272 -2.24 -4.99 0.41
N GLY A 273 -2.67 -5.85 1.34
CA GLY A 273 -2.10 -7.17 1.57
C GLY A 273 -2.38 -8.20 0.47
N VAL A 274 -3.31 -7.91 -0.45
CA VAL A 274 -3.70 -8.84 -1.52
C VAL A 274 -2.82 -8.61 -2.76
N PRO A 275 -2.01 -9.59 -3.19
CA PRO A 275 -1.13 -9.44 -4.36
C PRO A 275 -1.90 -9.27 -5.67
N PHE A 276 -1.24 -8.64 -6.66
CA PHE A 276 -1.75 -8.45 -8.02
C PHE A 276 -2.52 -9.64 -8.62
N HIS A 277 -2.06 -10.87 -8.38
CA HIS A 277 -2.64 -12.07 -8.99
C HIS A 277 -3.95 -12.52 -8.35
N ALA A 278 -4.36 -11.92 -7.23
CA ALA A 278 -5.58 -12.22 -6.50
C ALA A 278 -6.60 -11.07 -6.52
N LEU A 279 -6.20 -9.84 -6.89
CA LEU A 279 -7.08 -8.67 -6.93
C LEU A 279 -8.38 -8.88 -7.72
N SER A 280 -8.31 -9.52 -8.89
CA SER A 280 -9.52 -9.82 -9.69
C SER A 280 -10.47 -10.80 -8.99
N LYS A 281 -9.93 -11.76 -8.21
CA LYS A 281 -10.76 -12.70 -7.45
C LYS A 281 -11.42 -11.99 -6.26
N LEU A 282 -10.66 -11.13 -5.57
CA LEU A 282 -11.19 -10.29 -4.52
C LEU A 282 -12.31 -9.38 -5.06
N ASN A 283 -12.10 -8.68 -6.18
CA ASN A 283 -13.16 -7.88 -6.82
C ASN A 283 -14.42 -8.72 -7.06
N ASN A 284 -14.29 -9.93 -7.60
CA ASN A 284 -15.47 -10.78 -7.84
C ASN A 284 -16.27 -11.11 -6.58
N GLU A 285 -15.59 -11.22 -5.44
CA GLU A 285 -16.19 -11.50 -4.13
C GLU A 285 -16.90 -10.28 -3.54
N VAL A 286 -16.35 -9.07 -3.72
CA VAL A 286 -16.84 -7.86 -3.03
C VAL A 286 -17.45 -6.78 -3.93
N LYS A 287 -17.51 -6.99 -5.26
CA LYS A 287 -17.95 -5.98 -6.25
C LYS A 287 -19.35 -5.43 -6.04
N ASP A 288 -20.22 -6.14 -5.34
CA ASP A 288 -21.57 -5.68 -5.00
C ASP A 288 -21.58 -4.63 -3.87
N GLN A 289 -20.47 -4.50 -3.15
CA GLN A 289 -20.24 -3.53 -2.09
C GLN A 289 -19.42 -2.31 -2.55
N LEU A 290 -18.93 -2.33 -3.79
CA LEU A 290 -18.08 -1.31 -4.39
C LEU A 290 -18.80 -0.48 -5.47
N PRO A 291 -18.37 0.78 -5.72
CA PRO A 291 -18.80 1.55 -6.87
C PRO A 291 -18.61 0.78 -8.18
N ARG A 292 -19.51 1.01 -9.15
CA ARG A 292 -19.39 0.36 -10.46
C ARG A 292 -18.11 0.82 -11.16
N PRO A 293 -17.30 -0.12 -11.70
CA PRO A 293 -16.08 0.25 -12.40
C PRO A 293 -16.39 0.93 -13.73
N TYR A 294 -15.52 1.85 -14.13
CA TYR A 294 -15.62 2.50 -15.44
C TYR A 294 -15.34 1.47 -16.54
N LYS A 295 -16.12 1.53 -17.62
CA LYS A 295 -16.06 0.54 -18.72
C LYS A 295 -14.75 0.59 -19.51
N SER A 296 -14.05 1.74 -19.49
CA SER A 296 -12.77 1.95 -20.16
C SER A 296 -12.07 3.19 -19.60
N VAL A 297 -10.77 3.32 -19.90
CA VAL A 297 -10.01 4.55 -19.64
C VAL A 297 -10.68 5.76 -20.30
N TRP A 298 -11.21 5.62 -21.52
CA TRP A 298 -11.94 6.71 -22.17
C TRP A 298 -13.20 7.13 -21.40
N ALA A 299 -13.96 6.17 -20.86
CA ALA A 299 -15.13 6.48 -20.04
C ALA A 299 -14.74 7.24 -18.76
N ALA A 300 -13.58 6.93 -18.17
CA ALA A 300 -13.01 7.68 -17.05
C ALA A 300 -12.68 9.13 -17.46
N TYR A 301 -11.99 9.31 -18.58
CA TYR A 301 -11.55 10.64 -19.03
C TYR A 301 -12.70 11.57 -19.45
N LYS A 302 -13.83 11.02 -19.91
CA LYS A 302 -15.04 11.82 -20.20
C LYS A 302 -15.58 12.55 -18.97
N GLU A 303 -15.38 12.00 -17.79
CA GLU A 303 -15.76 12.63 -16.52
C GLU A 303 -14.60 13.42 -15.91
N LEU A 304 -13.38 12.88 -16.01
CA LEU A 304 -12.17 13.46 -15.44
C LEU A 304 -11.82 14.83 -16.07
N ILE A 305 -11.90 14.97 -17.40
CA ILE A 305 -11.51 16.21 -18.09
C ILE A 305 -12.42 17.39 -17.66
N PRO A 306 -13.76 17.30 -17.73
CA PRO A 306 -14.64 18.35 -17.21
C PRO A 306 -14.40 18.64 -15.73
N THR A 307 -14.14 17.60 -14.93
CA THR A 307 -13.88 17.72 -13.50
C THR A 307 -12.62 18.52 -13.21
N ILE A 308 -11.51 18.21 -13.87
CA ILE A 308 -10.25 18.96 -13.75
C ILE A 308 -10.44 20.43 -14.15
N ILE A 309 -11.13 20.69 -15.26
CA ILE A 309 -11.40 22.07 -15.73
C ILE A 309 -12.21 22.84 -14.68
N LYS A 310 -13.20 22.19 -14.06
CA LYS A 310 -14.01 22.78 -12.99
C LYS A 310 -13.19 23.01 -11.72
N GLN A 311 -12.35 22.06 -11.32
CA GLN A 311 -11.45 22.15 -10.16
C GLN A 311 -10.37 23.23 -10.26
N GLN A 312 -10.11 23.78 -11.46
CA GLN A 312 -9.26 24.97 -11.59
C GLN A 312 -9.92 26.23 -11.01
N LYS A 313 -11.25 26.30 -11.07
CA LYS A 313 -12.03 27.48 -10.65
C LYS A 313 -12.72 27.26 -9.31
N GLU A 314 -13.18 26.04 -9.06
CA GLU A 314 -13.89 25.60 -7.86
C GLU A 314 -13.08 24.48 -7.20
N SER A 315 -12.13 24.83 -6.32
CA SER A 315 -11.25 23.85 -5.66
C SER A 315 -12.01 22.74 -4.94
N ASP A 316 -13.19 23.05 -4.40
CA ASP A 316 -13.93 22.10 -3.57
C ASP A 316 -14.77 21.12 -4.40
N TYR A 317 -14.92 21.38 -5.71
CA TYR A 317 -15.65 20.49 -6.60
C TYR A 317 -14.99 19.12 -6.68
N HIS A 318 -15.79 18.07 -6.58
CA HIS A 318 -15.34 16.69 -6.76
C HIS A 318 -16.48 15.85 -7.33
N VAL A 319 -16.13 14.70 -7.90
CA VAL A 319 -17.08 13.67 -8.27
C VAL A 319 -17.24 12.71 -7.11
N THR A 320 -18.48 12.52 -6.65
CA THR A 320 -18.81 11.54 -5.61
C THR A 320 -19.31 10.25 -6.28
N PRO A 321 -18.59 9.13 -6.16
CA PRO A 321 -19.06 7.84 -6.68
C PRO A 321 -20.37 7.41 -6.04
N VAL A 322 -21.25 6.77 -6.82
CA VAL A 322 -22.49 6.19 -6.28
C VAL A 322 -22.16 4.88 -5.57
N LEU A 323 -22.31 4.87 -4.25
CA LEU A 323 -22.11 3.69 -3.42
C LEU A 323 -23.32 2.74 -3.52
N PRO A 324 -23.12 1.41 -3.59
CA PRO A 324 -24.22 0.46 -3.49
C PRO A 324 -24.93 0.57 -2.15
N GLN A 325 -26.25 0.33 -2.13
CA GLN A 325 -26.95 0.11 -0.87
C GLN A 325 -26.46 -1.20 -0.28
N LEU A 326 -25.75 -1.11 0.84
CA LEU A 326 -25.40 -2.29 1.62
C LEU A 326 -26.72 -2.91 2.08
N LYS A 327 -26.97 -4.16 1.69
CA LYS A 327 -27.84 -5.00 2.50
C LYS A 327 -27.25 -4.93 3.90
N SER A 328 -28.06 -4.58 4.91
CA SER A 328 -27.58 -4.56 6.29
C SER A 328 -26.72 -5.81 6.47
N SER A 329 -25.41 -5.62 6.67
CA SER A 329 -24.56 -6.75 6.94
C SER A 329 -25.23 -7.48 8.09
N LYS A 330 -25.09 -8.80 8.14
CA LYS A 330 -25.19 -9.43 9.44
C LYS A 330 -24.18 -8.66 10.28
N THR A 331 -24.67 -7.77 11.14
CA THR A 331 -23.99 -7.44 12.36
C THR A 331 -23.46 -8.78 12.88
N ASP A 332 -22.24 -8.81 13.39
CA ASP A 332 -21.80 -9.93 14.20
C ASP A 332 -22.73 -10.01 15.43
N GLU A 333 -23.97 -10.46 15.20
CA GLU A 333 -25.02 -10.84 16.15
C GLU A 333 -24.67 -12.17 16.82
N ASN A 334 -23.45 -12.68 16.56
CA ASN A 334 -22.79 -13.59 17.48
C ASN A 334 -22.05 -12.86 18.61
N SER A 335 -22.30 -11.57 18.81
CA SER A 335 -22.28 -10.95 20.13
C SER A 335 -23.60 -11.23 20.86
N GLY A 336 -23.99 -12.50 20.97
CA GLY A 336 -24.78 -12.87 22.15
C GLY A 336 -24.00 -12.34 23.34
N GLU A 337 -24.61 -11.51 24.18
CA GLU A 337 -24.00 -11.00 25.42
C GLU A 337 -23.46 -12.22 26.18
N ARG A 338 -22.18 -12.52 25.98
CA ARG A 338 -21.53 -13.62 26.67
C ARG A 338 -21.39 -13.14 28.09
N GLU A 339 -21.93 -13.91 29.03
CA GLU A 339 -21.80 -13.61 30.44
C GLU A 339 -20.30 -13.49 30.78
N ILE A 340 -19.85 -12.26 30.99
CA ILE A 340 -18.45 -11.96 31.25
C ILE A 340 -18.17 -12.39 32.69
N ARG A 341 -17.37 -13.45 32.84
CA ARG A 341 -16.90 -13.92 34.14
C ARG A 341 -15.64 -13.16 34.50
N ILE A 342 -15.64 -12.57 35.69
CA ILE A 342 -14.52 -11.81 36.23
C ILE A 342 -14.12 -12.39 37.58
N PHE A 343 -12.83 -12.56 37.81
CA PHE A 343 -12.27 -12.81 39.13
C PHE A 343 -10.93 -12.08 39.25
N GLU A 344 -10.45 -11.94 40.48
CA GLU A 344 -9.20 -11.24 40.80
C GLU A 344 -8.25 -12.18 41.53
N ASP A 345 -6.96 -12.06 41.23
CA ASP A 345 -5.88 -12.69 41.99
C ASP A 345 -4.66 -11.76 42.07
N ALA A 346 -3.52 -12.29 42.54
CA ALA A 346 -2.30 -11.52 42.72
C ALA A 346 -1.73 -10.95 41.40
N GLU A 347 -2.11 -11.45 40.23
CA GLU A 347 -1.68 -10.93 38.93
C GLU A 347 -2.57 -9.81 38.40
N GLY A 348 -3.84 -9.75 38.82
CA GLY A 348 -4.79 -8.71 38.43
C GLY A 348 -6.22 -9.21 38.20
N PHE A 349 -6.98 -8.45 37.39
CA PHE A 349 -8.36 -8.74 37.03
C PHE A 349 -8.43 -9.60 35.78
N TRP A 350 -8.99 -10.79 35.91
CA TRP A 350 -9.12 -11.71 34.80
C TRP A 350 -10.54 -11.70 34.24
N VAL A 351 -10.65 -11.51 32.94
CA VAL A 351 -11.92 -11.37 32.23
C VAL A 351 -12.05 -12.48 31.20
N SER A 352 -13.17 -13.20 31.20
CA SER A 352 -13.45 -14.23 30.19
C SER A 352 -13.61 -13.60 28.80
N SER A 353 -12.90 -14.13 27.81
CA SER A 353 -12.91 -13.64 26.42
C SER A 353 -13.65 -14.57 25.46
N ILE A 354 -12.94 -15.52 24.86
CA ILE A 354 -13.45 -16.46 23.86
C ILE A 354 -13.33 -17.90 24.34
N LYS A 355 -14.11 -18.82 23.74
CA LYS A 355 -13.88 -20.25 23.92
C LYS A 355 -12.64 -20.68 23.14
N ALA A 356 -11.83 -21.55 23.73
CA ALA A 356 -10.59 -22.02 23.13
C ALA A 356 -10.79 -22.74 21.77
N GLU A 357 -11.97 -23.35 21.57
CA GLU A 357 -12.34 -24.05 20.33
C GLU A 357 -12.71 -23.13 19.16
N GLU A 358 -13.17 -21.90 19.44
CA GLU A 358 -13.55 -20.92 18.41
C GLU A 358 -12.33 -20.39 17.66
N LEU A 359 -11.18 -20.33 18.34
CA LEU A 359 -9.94 -19.84 17.75
C LEU A 359 -9.12 -20.99 17.16
N LYS A 360 -9.09 -21.07 15.84
CA LYS A 360 -8.24 -22.03 15.11
C LYS A 360 -6.75 -21.77 15.38
N SER A 361 -5.93 -22.80 15.20
CA SER A 361 -4.47 -22.68 15.30
C SER A 361 -3.95 -21.64 14.31
N ASN A 362 -3.00 -20.79 14.75
CA ASN A 362 -2.51 -19.63 14.02
C ASN A 362 -3.64 -18.65 13.63
N GLY A 363 -4.65 -18.54 14.47
CA GLY A 363 -5.78 -17.62 14.31
C GLY A 363 -5.63 -16.36 15.17
N VAL A 364 -6.46 -15.35 14.84
CA VAL A 364 -6.74 -14.20 15.70
C VAL A 364 -8.25 -13.93 15.68
N LEU A 365 -8.82 -13.60 16.84
CA LEU A 365 -10.20 -13.13 16.98
C LEU A 365 -10.25 -11.82 17.79
N PRO A 366 -11.21 -10.93 17.49
CA PRO A 366 -11.44 -9.74 18.30
C PRO A 366 -12.13 -10.12 19.62
N PHE A 367 -11.85 -9.37 20.67
CA PHE A 367 -12.57 -9.41 21.94
C PHE A 367 -12.88 -7.98 22.39
N LYS A 368 -14.12 -7.71 22.79
CA LYS A 368 -14.56 -6.41 23.31
C LYS A 368 -14.75 -6.51 24.81
N TYR A 369 -14.17 -5.57 25.54
CA TYR A 369 -14.37 -5.42 26.98
C TYR A 369 -14.35 -3.93 27.32
N GLU A 370 -15.37 -3.49 28.08
CA GLU A 370 -15.69 -2.06 28.27
C GLU A 370 -15.76 -1.32 26.91
N SER A 371 -15.09 -0.18 26.78
CA SER A 371 -15.02 0.62 25.55
C SER A 371 -13.84 0.26 24.64
N LYS A 372 -13.14 -0.87 24.89
CA LYS A 372 -11.90 -1.24 24.18
C LYS A 372 -12.01 -2.56 23.43
N GLU A 373 -11.20 -2.67 22.38
CA GLU A 373 -11.03 -3.87 21.58
C GLU A 373 -9.64 -4.48 21.78
N TYR A 374 -9.60 -5.81 21.87
CA TYR A 374 -8.41 -6.63 22.06
C TYR A 374 -8.31 -7.69 20.96
N ALA A 375 -7.09 -8.13 20.67
CA ALA A 375 -6.84 -9.22 19.75
C ALA A 375 -6.36 -10.46 20.53
N VAL A 376 -7.06 -11.58 20.37
CA VAL A 376 -6.71 -12.87 21.00
C VAL A 376 -6.14 -13.79 19.94
N TYR A 377 -4.95 -14.33 20.20
CA TYR A 377 -4.17 -15.16 19.28
C TYR A 377 -4.04 -16.60 19.80
N ARG A 378 -3.89 -17.56 18.89
CA ARG A 378 -3.55 -18.95 19.23
C ARG A 378 -2.34 -19.43 18.44
N ILE A 379 -1.24 -19.74 19.12
CA ILE A 379 0.03 -20.16 18.51
C ILE A 379 0.59 -21.35 19.28
N GLY A 380 0.87 -22.45 18.58
CA GLY A 380 1.47 -23.64 19.21
C GLY A 380 0.64 -24.21 20.36
N GLY A 381 -0.69 -24.07 20.31
CA GLY A 381 -1.61 -24.50 21.37
C GLY A 381 -1.80 -23.49 22.51
N ASN A 382 -0.92 -22.50 22.63
CA ASN A 382 -1.00 -21.44 23.64
C ASN A 382 -1.82 -20.25 23.14
N PHE A 383 -2.36 -19.47 24.07
CA PHE A 383 -3.11 -18.25 23.79
C PHE A 383 -2.31 -17.02 24.21
N PHE A 384 -2.57 -15.91 23.55
CA PHE A 384 -1.95 -14.61 23.80
C PHE A 384 -2.96 -13.50 23.54
N ALA A 385 -2.78 -12.33 24.16
CA ALA A 385 -3.63 -11.18 23.92
C ALA A 385 -2.83 -9.87 23.85
N SER A 386 -3.33 -8.92 23.06
CA SER A 386 -2.79 -7.57 22.94
C SER A 386 -3.90 -6.56 22.68
N ASP A 387 -3.56 -5.27 22.66
CA ASP A 387 -4.44 -4.23 22.11
C ASP A 387 -4.78 -4.57 20.65
N ALA A 388 -6.06 -4.40 20.25
CA ALA A 388 -6.49 -4.81 18.90
C ALA A 388 -5.97 -3.91 17.77
N ARG A 389 -5.54 -2.68 18.08
CA ARG A 389 -5.21 -1.68 17.07
C ARG A 389 -3.72 -1.63 16.82
N CYS A 390 -3.34 -1.67 15.54
CA CYS A 390 -1.97 -1.46 15.09
C CYS A 390 -1.46 -0.08 15.56
N THR A 391 -0.26 -0.03 16.14
CA THR A 391 0.33 1.22 16.64
C THR A 391 0.70 2.22 15.53
N HIS A 392 0.84 1.76 14.28
CA HIS A 392 1.16 2.63 13.14
C HIS A 392 -0.03 3.47 12.68
N ALA A 393 -1.13 2.81 12.29
CA ALA A 393 -2.29 3.46 11.65
C ALA A 393 -3.63 2.94 12.19
N GLY A 394 -3.64 2.34 13.38
CA GLY A 394 -4.87 1.97 14.11
C GLY A 394 -5.75 0.89 13.48
N ALA A 395 -5.30 0.27 12.40
CA ALA A 395 -5.99 -0.85 11.76
C ALA A 395 -6.19 -2.01 12.74
N LEU A 396 -7.35 -2.67 12.66
CA LEU A 396 -7.68 -3.81 13.50
C LEU A 396 -6.82 -5.03 13.14
N LEU A 397 -5.98 -5.45 14.07
CA LEU A 397 -5.11 -6.61 13.93
C LEU A 397 -5.88 -7.93 13.84
N SER A 398 -7.12 -7.98 14.35
CA SER A 398 -8.04 -9.10 14.16
C SER A 398 -8.41 -9.33 12.68
N LYS A 399 -8.28 -8.30 11.83
CA LYS A 399 -8.41 -8.42 10.36
C LYS A 399 -7.09 -8.77 9.67
N GLY A 400 -5.98 -8.84 10.40
CA GLY A 400 -4.64 -9.20 9.91
C GLY A 400 -4.40 -10.70 9.76
N MET A 401 -3.14 -11.12 9.63
CA MET A 401 -2.76 -12.53 9.47
C MET A 401 -1.66 -12.94 10.46
N VAL A 402 -1.83 -14.07 11.14
CA VAL A 402 -0.78 -14.64 12.01
C VAL A 402 0.19 -15.43 11.14
N ILE A 403 1.48 -15.10 11.22
CA ILE A 403 2.58 -15.72 10.48
C ILE A 403 3.64 -16.15 11.48
N GLY A 404 3.73 -17.45 11.76
CA GLY A 404 4.62 -17.97 12.80
C GLY A 404 4.25 -17.39 14.16
N GLU A 405 5.17 -16.63 14.78
CA GLU A 405 4.95 -15.97 16.07
C GLU A 405 4.60 -14.48 15.96
N SER A 406 4.24 -14.01 14.76
CA SER A 406 3.96 -12.60 14.50
C SER A 406 2.55 -12.36 13.94
N ILE A 407 1.96 -11.21 14.28
CA ILE A 407 0.73 -10.71 13.67
C ILE A 407 1.10 -9.66 12.62
N GLU A 408 0.70 -9.89 11.36
CA GLU A 408 0.84 -8.95 10.26
C GLU A 408 -0.42 -8.09 10.15
N CYS A 409 -0.23 -6.77 10.25
CA CYS A 409 -1.27 -5.77 10.09
C CYS A 409 -1.85 -5.80 8.68
N PRO A 410 -3.19 -5.77 8.51
CA PRO A 410 -3.81 -5.85 7.19
C PRO A 410 -3.61 -4.59 6.34
N ALA A 411 -3.26 -3.45 6.96
CA ALA A 411 -3.15 -2.15 6.28
C ALA A 411 -1.81 -1.95 5.56
N HIS A 412 -0.66 -2.15 6.21
CA HIS A 412 0.65 -1.91 5.58
C HIS A 412 1.66 -3.02 5.88
N GLN A 413 1.16 -4.18 6.32
CA GLN A 413 1.94 -5.37 6.68
C GLN A 413 3.02 -5.15 7.73
N GLY A 414 2.89 -4.09 8.54
CA GLY A 414 3.68 -3.95 9.77
C GLY A 414 3.45 -5.18 10.65
N ARG A 415 4.51 -5.71 11.26
CA ARG A 415 4.41 -6.94 12.06
C ARG A 415 4.78 -6.68 13.51
N PHE A 416 4.13 -7.43 14.38
CA PHE A 416 4.43 -7.45 15.80
C PHE A 416 4.67 -8.88 16.24
N ASN A 417 5.69 -9.11 17.08
CA ASN A 417 5.81 -10.38 17.79
C ASN A 417 4.64 -10.49 18.78
N ILE A 418 3.88 -11.59 18.70
CA ILE A 418 2.66 -11.75 19.50
C ILE A 418 2.96 -11.95 20.99
N LYS A 419 4.14 -12.49 21.33
CA LYS A 419 4.53 -12.77 22.72
C LYS A 419 5.13 -11.55 23.41
N SER A 420 5.99 -10.79 22.73
CA SER A 420 6.66 -9.61 23.32
C SER A 420 5.94 -8.29 23.03
N GLY A 421 5.09 -8.26 21.99
CA GLY A 421 4.48 -7.04 21.46
C GLY A 421 5.43 -6.20 20.61
N GLU A 422 6.72 -6.55 20.50
CA GLU A 422 7.70 -5.76 19.74
C GLU A 422 7.31 -5.64 18.26
N ALA A 423 7.44 -4.43 17.72
CA ALA A 423 7.34 -4.22 16.28
C ALA A 423 8.56 -4.86 15.60
N THR A 424 8.32 -5.88 14.78
CA THR A 424 9.37 -6.67 14.12
C THR A 424 9.53 -6.34 12.65
N HIS A 425 8.59 -5.58 12.08
CA HIS A 425 8.61 -5.24 10.66
C HIS A 425 7.94 -3.90 10.40
N SER A 426 8.64 -3.01 9.71
CA SER A 426 8.12 -1.71 9.26
C SER A 426 6.84 -1.90 8.41
N PRO A 427 5.89 -0.96 8.47
CA PRO A 427 5.98 0.34 9.12
C PRO A 427 5.59 0.38 10.60
N ALA A 428 5.39 -0.77 11.25
CA ALA A 428 5.23 -0.78 12.70
C ALA A 428 6.55 -0.37 13.37
N CYS A 429 6.50 0.59 14.29
CA CYS A 429 7.66 1.06 15.05
C CYS A 429 7.46 0.94 16.57
N ASP A 430 6.26 1.25 17.07
CA ASP A 430 5.95 1.17 18.50
C ASP A 430 5.41 -0.20 18.88
N ARG A 431 5.80 -0.71 20.04
CA ARG A 431 5.33 -2.02 20.54
C ARG A 431 3.84 -2.02 20.88
N LEU A 432 3.19 -3.17 20.70
CA LEU A 432 1.86 -3.43 21.25
C LEU A 432 1.94 -3.64 22.77
N LYS A 433 0.90 -3.19 23.48
CA LYS A 433 0.63 -3.66 24.84
C LYS A 433 0.11 -5.09 24.77
N ILE A 434 0.73 -5.97 25.57
CA ILE A 434 0.38 -7.38 25.69
C ILE A 434 -0.28 -7.64 27.05
N TYR A 435 -1.10 -8.68 27.10
CA TYR A 435 -1.82 -9.09 28.30
C TYR A 435 -1.61 -10.58 28.56
N ASN A 436 -1.48 -10.94 29.83
CA ASN A 436 -1.40 -12.35 30.21
C ASN A 436 -2.72 -13.05 29.89
N THR A 437 -2.63 -14.32 29.48
CA THR A 437 -3.80 -15.14 29.20
C THR A 437 -3.73 -16.47 29.92
N ARG A 438 -4.88 -17.01 30.31
CA ARG A 438 -5.00 -18.36 30.88
C ARG A 438 -6.26 -19.06 30.41
N ILE A 439 -6.28 -20.39 30.49
CA ILE A 439 -7.46 -21.19 30.12
C ILE A 439 -8.05 -21.80 31.38
N ILE A 440 -9.35 -21.60 31.60
CA ILE A 440 -10.13 -22.28 32.64
C ILE A 440 -11.41 -22.79 31.99
N ASP A 441 -11.73 -24.08 32.17
CA ASP A 441 -12.93 -24.71 31.64
C ASP A 441 -13.16 -24.41 30.14
N SER A 442 -12.09 -24.51 29.34
CA SER A 442 -12.08 -24.23 27.89
C SER A 442 -12.39 -22.77 27.49
N ILE A 443 -12.37 -21.85 28.45
CA ILE A 443 -12.53 -20.40 28.21
C ILE A 443 -11.16 -19.72 28.39
N VAL A 444 -10.82 -18.86 27.44
CA VAL A 444 -9.62 -18.03 27.49
C VAL A 444 -9.93 -16.77 28.32
N TYR A 445 -9.13 -16.51 29.35
CA TYR A 445 -9.21 -15.31 30.17
C TYR A 445 -8.03 -14.39 29.84
N ILE A 446 -8.25 -13.09 29.91
CA ILE A 446 -7.24 -12.04 29.73
C ILE A 446 -7.08 -11.31 31.06
N CYS A 447 -5.84 -11.14 31.51
CA CYS A 447 -5.51 -10.40 32.73
C CYS A 447 -5.30 -8.92 32.42
N PHE A 448 -6.00 -8.07 33.17
CA PHE A 448 -5.84 -6.63 33.17
C PHE A 448 -5.22 -6.18 34.49
N PRO A 449 -4.26 -5.24 34.47
CA PRO A 449 -3.69 -4.69 35.69
C PRO A 449 -4.79 -4.04 36.54
N GLY A 450 -4.66 -4.17 37.87
CA GLY A 450 -5.57 -3.53 38.81
C GLY A 450 -5.58 -2.01 38.67
N LYS A 451 -6.66 -1.34 39.07
CA LYS A 451 -6.81 0.14 38.94
C LYS A 451 -5.76 0.95 39.73
N ASP A 452 -4.89 0.30 40.50
CA ASP A 452 -3.91 0.91 41.39
C ASP A 452 -2.45 0.49 41.10
N ASN A 453 -2.00 0.52 39.83
CA ASN A 453 -0.56 0.51 39.48
C ASN A 453 -0.26 1.24 38.17
#